data_AF-A0A373LWT8-F1
#
_entry.id   AF-A0A373LWT8-F1
#
_cell.length_a   1.000
_cell.length_b   1.000
_cell.length_c   1.000
_cell.angle_alpha   90.00
_cell.angle_beta   90.00
_cell.angle_gamma   90.00
#
_symmetry.space_group_name_H-M   'P 1'
#
loop_
_entity.id
_entity.type
_entity.pdbx_description
1 polymer ?
#
loop_
_entity_poly.entity_id
_entity_poly.type
_entity_poly.pdbx_seq_one_letter_code
_entity_poly.pdbx_strand_id
1 'polypeptide(L)'
;MVIRKEFISVLQTFELEEVEKRVGLSFENCLNHINNGKKEHISIKVQIGFGKDDRIAAFADKSRDGEYIVEVNMPSYFIIYSFCHCIVLQEIYPIISYDNNENKRGFYAELLTAIMLDILLYHEIGHIVNGHIDYIKDKEMESNITNDLPYAFSYVGKKARPFISPEEWQALEWNADDFSASRIVEKYLDSDTIKTLELRGPQQTMALVVSAYTALYTLMEMGVRCENAEEYKSFEHLPKRIRLEKSLESMYSYVNNIKSYRIGKESKEYLEYYKKIFEKWTGLFLRTYFLDYDFIKVDENNNLEELDDEHREYYKRVENYYLMNLPLILDKYSKIAICDPASMVKGALLNTIQKMHEDIDINHMEIGIIKDGHVYNIQ
;
A
#
# COMPACT_ATOMS: atom_id res chain seq x y z
N MET A 1 15.97 4.48 13.42
CA MET A 1 14.95 4.89 14.40
C MET A 1 15.44 4.58 15.79
N VAL A 2 15.81 5.60 16.56
CA VAL A 2 16.36 5.50 17.90
C VAL A 2 15.24 5.64 18.93
N ILE A 3 14.98 4.57 19.68
CA ILE A 3 14.00 4.56 20.78
C ILE A 3 14.49 5.46 21.92
N ARG A 4 13.60 6.27 22.48
CA ARG A 4 13.90 7.06 23.68
C ARG A 4 14.18 6.17 24.88
N LYS A 5 15.22 6.48 25.65
CA LYS A 5 15.70 5.63 26.75
C LYS A 5 14.63 5.33 27.79
N GLU A 6 13.77 6.32 28.09
CA GLU A 6 12.66 6.23 29.02
C GLU A 6 11.54 5.26 28.59
N PHE A 7 11.48 4.90 27.30
CA PHE A 7 10.44 4.02 26.76
C PHE A 7 10.96 2.66 26.27
N ILE A 8 12.24 2.36 26.48
CA ILE A 8 12.83 1.05 26.13
C ILE A 8 12.07 -0.10 26.80
N SER A 9 11.61 0.07 28.04
CA SER A 9 10.85 -0.96 28.76
C SER A 9 9.36 -1.02 28.40
N VAL A 10 8.87 -0.07 27.58
CA VAL A 10 7.46 0.03 27.20
C VAL A 10 7.21 -0.60 25.83
N LEU A 11 8.18 -0.50 24.91
CA LEU A 11 8.09 -1.12 23.60
C LEU A 11 8.55 -2.59 23.68
N GLN A 12 7.77 -3.49 23.07
CA GLN A 12 8.07 -4.92 23.13
C GLN A 12 9.16 -5.28 22.13
N THR A 13 10.30 -5.75 22.60
CA THR A 13 11.35 -6.31 21.73
C THR A 13 11.09 -7.78 21.41
N PHE A 14 11.48 -8.22 20.21
CA PHE A 14 11.32 -9.59 19.75
C PHE A 14 12.65 -10.17 19.30
N GLU A 15 12.86 -11.45 19.58
CA GLU A 15 13.96 -12.23 18.99
C GLU A 15 13.67 -12.48 17.50
N LEU A 16 14.73 -12.62 16.68
CA LEU A 16 14.57 -12.80 15.23
C LEU A 16 13.69 -14.00 14.91
N GLU A 17 13.94 -15.15 15.55
CA GLU A 17 13.23 -16.39 15.24
C GLU A 17 11.72 -16.25 15.52
N GLU A 18 11.34 -15.41 16.50
CA GLU A 18 9.94 -15.12 16.76
C GLU A 18 9.33 -14.26 15.64
N VAL A 19 10.03 -13.23 15.18
CA VAL A 19 9.59 -12.38 14.06
C VAL A 19 9.48 -13.21 12.78
N GLU A 20 10.46 -14.05 12.48
CA GLU A 20 10.49 -15.00 11.37
C GLU A 20 9.25 -15.88 11.33
N LYS A 21 8.93 -16.50 12.47
CA LYS A 21 7.76 -17.36 12.56
C LYS A 21 6.46 -16.60 12.33
N ARG A 22 6.31 -15.41 12.90
CA ARG A 22 5.06 -14.63 12.84
C ARG A 22 4.82 -14.04 11.47
N VAL A 23 5.83 -13.39 10.88
CA VAL A 23 5.73 -12.83 9.52
C VAL A 23 5.65 -13.95 8.49
N GLY A 24 6.37 -15.06 8.69
CA GLY A 24 6.25 -16.26 7.86
C GLY A 24 4.82 -16.80 7.83
N LEU A 25 4.16 -16.89 8.99
CA LEU A 25 2.75 -17.29 9.07
C LEU A 25 1.82 -16.30 8.35
N SER A 26 2.00 -14.99 8.54
CA SER A 26 1.22 -13.97 7.81
C SER A 26 1.39 -14.11 6.30
N PHE A 27 2.62 -14.34 5.85
CA PHE A 27 2.93 -14.52 4.43
C PHE A 27 2.32 -15.79 3.85
N GLU A 28 2.42 -16.93 4.54
CA GLU A 28 1.76 -18.17 4.14
C GLU A 28 0.25 -17.96 4.01
N ASN A 29 -0.36 -17.24 4.94
CA ASN A 29 -1.78 -16.90 4.87
C ASN A 29 -2.11 -16.02 3.64
N CYS A 30 -1.27 -15.04 3.31
CA CYS A 30 -1.43 -14.23 2.10
C CYS A 30 -1.29 -15.06 0.82
N LEU A 31 -0.27 -15.93 0.72
CA LEU A 31 -0.10 -16.82 -0.42
C LEU A 31 -1.24 -17.83 -0.55
N ASN A 32 -1.69 -18.42 0.56
CA ASN A 32 -2.81 -19.35 0.57
C ASN A 32 -4.09 -18.67 0.09
N HIS A 33 -4.33 -17.42 0.52
CA HIS A 33 -5.45 -16.61 0.02
C HIS A 33 -5.35 -16.41 -1.50
N ILE A 34 -4.18 -16.03 -2.03
CA ILE A 34 -3.97 -15.82 -3.47
C ILE A 34 -4.07 -17.10 -4.30
N ASN A 35 -3.63 -18.22 -3.73
CA ASN A 35 -3.60 -19.52 -4.39
C ASN A 35 -4.94 -20.27 -4.26
N ASN A 36 -5.85 -19.81 -3.41
CA ASN A 36 -7.12 -20.50 -3.20
C ASN A 36 -7.90 -20.64 -4.51
N GLY A 37 -8.30 -21.87 -4.84
CA GLY A 37 -9.04 -22.20 -6.07
C GLY A 37 -8.20 -22.23 -7.36
N LYS A 38 -6.87 -22.07 -7.31
CA LYS A 38 -6.00 -22.14 -8.50
C LYS A 38 -5.55 -23.56 -8.82
N LYS A 39 -5.33 -23.82 -10.12
CA LYS A 39 -4.77 -25.09 -10.62
C LYS A 39 -3.25 -25.18 -10.42
N GLU A 40 -2.55 -24.06 -10.56
CA GLU A 40 -1.11 -23.97 -10.33
C GLU A 40 -0.84 -23.01 -9.17
N HIS A 41 -0.03 -23.48 -8.22
CA HIS A 41 0.33 -22.71 -7.03
C HIS A 41 1.52 -21.80 -7.32
N ILE A 42 1.39 -20.53 -6.94
CA ILE A 42 2.50 -19.59 -6.92
C ILE A 42 3.31 -19.88 -5.65
N SER A 43 4.58 -20.29 -5.83
CA SER A 43 5.54 -20.50 -4.75
C SER A 43 6.50 -19.32 -4.69
N ILE A 44 6.57 -18.67 -3.52
CA ILE A 44 7.45 -17.55 -3.21
C ILE A 44 8.01 -17.83 -1.81
N LYS A 45 9.30 -17.52 -1.57
CA LYS A 45 9.91 -17.65 -0.24
C LYS A 45 9.91 -16.30 0.46
N VAL A 46 9.70 -16.30 1.78
CA VAL A 46 10.01 -15.14 2.63
C VAL A 46 11.34 -15.38 3.32
N GLN A 47 12.14 -14.32 3.36
CA GLN A 47 13.31 -14.22 4.22
C GLN A 47 13.11 -12.99 5.10
N ILE A 48 13.50 -13.08 6.37
CA ILE A 48 13.54 -11.88 7.21
C ILE A 48 14.98 -11.47 7.32
N GLY A 49 15.24 -10.29 6.75
CA GLY A 49 16.57 -9.72 6.72
C GLY A 49 16.85 -8.95 8.00
N PHE A 50 18.09 -9.07 8.46
CA PHE A 50 18.73 -8.01 9.24
C PHE A 50 19.52 -7.13 8.27
N GLY A 51 18.83 -6.15 7.67
CA GLY A 51 19.39 -5.19 6.74
C GLY A 51 19.65 -3.82 7.40
N LYS A 52 20.64 -3.08 6.90
CA LYS A 52 21.24 -1.82 7.43
C LYS A 52 20.31 -0.60 7.54
N ASP A 53 19.00 -0.81 7.45
CA ASP A 53 18.00 0.22 7.27
C ASP A 53 16.93 0.13 8.36
N ASP A 54 16.83 1.16 9.19
CA ASP A 54 15.90 1.21 10.33
C ASP A 54 14.46 1.56 9.93
N ARG A 55 14.17 1.66 8.62
CA ARG A 55 12.86 2.04 8.08
C ARG A 55 11.89 0.87 8.01
N ILE A 56 10.61 1.21 8.07
CA ILE A 56 9.51 0.26 7.90
C ILE A 56 9.33 0.00 6.40
N ALA A 57 9.68 -1.21 6.00
CA ALA A 57 9.71 -1.63 4.60
C ALA A 57 9.71 -3.17 4.43
N ALA A 58 9.36 -3.58 3.22
CA ALA A 58 9.61 -4.89 2.66
C ALA A 58 10.06 -4.73 1.19
N PHE A 59 10.66 -5.77 0.62
CA PHE A 59 11.13 -5.77 -0.77
C PHE A 59 10.98 -7.15 -1.40
N ALA A 60 10.50 -7.20 -2.64
CA ALA A 60 10.58 -8.38 -3.48
C ALA A 60 11.82 -8.34 -4.41
N ASP A 61 12.45 -9.49 -4.60
CA ASP A 61 13.44 -9.72 -5.67
C ASP A 61 13.45 -11.20 -6.12
N LYS A 62 14.31 -11.52 -7.09
CA LYS A 62 14.58 -12.86 -7.58
C LYS A 62 15.98 -13.30 -7.13
N SER A 63 16.05 -14.46 -6.50
CA SER A 63 17.29 -15.10 -6.08
C SER A 63 18.14 -15.52 -7.29
N ARG A 64 19.43 -15.82 -7.03
CA ARG A 64 20.35 -16.36 -8.05
C ARG A 64 19.89 -17.69 -8.66
N ASP A 65 19.09 -18.45 -7.92
CA ASP A 65 18.54 -19.74 -8.35
C ASP A 65 17.21 -19.58 -9.12
N GLY A 66 16.76 -18.33 -9.35
CA GLY A 66 15.55 -18.01 -10.10
C GLY A 66 14.25 -18.05 -9.29
N GLU A 67 14.31 -18.31 -7.98
CA GLU A 67 13.16 -18.25 -7.07
C GLU A 67 12.87 -16.82 -6.62
N TYR A 68 11.62 -16.48 -6.31
CA TYR A 68 11.29 -15.17 -5.73
C TYR A 68 11.49 -15.18 -4.22
N ILE A 69 11.98 -14.05 -3.71
CA ILE A 69 12.18 -13.80 -2.29
C ILE A 69 11.47 -12.49 -1.94
N VAL A 70 10.80 -12.47 -0.79
CA VAL A 70 10.35 -11.25 -0.12
C VAL A 70 11.18 -11.07 1.16
N GLU A 71 11.89 -9.95 1.28
CA GLU A 71 12.66 -9.55 2.44
C GLU A 71 11.90 -8.49 3.25
N VAL A 72 11.66 -8.74 4.54
CA VAL A 72 11.02 -7.78 5.45
C VAL A 72 12.05 -7.26 6.45
N ASN A 73 12.16 -5.93 6.58
CA ASN A 73 13.02 -5.31 7.60
C ASN A 73 12.52 -5.66 9.01
N MET A 74 13.40 -6.14 9.89
CA MET A 74 13.03 -6.49 11.27
C MET A 74 12.34 -5.32 12.03
N PRO A 75 12.79 -4.05 11.93
CA PRO A 75 12.09 -2.91 12.54
C PRO A 75 10.62 -2.77 12.11
N SER A 76 10.24 -3.20 10.90
CA SER A 76 8.86 -3.12 10.41
C SER A 76 7.90 -3.83 11.35
N TYR A 77 8.18 -5.09 11.69
CA TYR A 77 7.31 -5.87 12.58
C TYR A 77 7.25 -5.25 13.98
N PHE A 78 8.42 -4.92 14.55
CA PHE A 78 8.52 -4.33 15.89
C PHE A 78 7.71 -3.04 16.04
N ILE A 79 7.85 -2.11 15.08
CA ILE A 79 7.19 -0.81 15.15
C ILE A 79 5.69 -0.95 14.92
N ILE A 80 5.27 -1.75 13.92
CA ILE A 80 3.84 -2.02 13.65
C ILE A 80 3.18 -2.64 14.87
N TYR A 81 3.76 -3.72 15.41
CA TYR A 81 3.23 -4.40 16.59
C TYR A 81 3.13 -3.44 17.77
N SER A 82 4.20 -2.70 18.07
CA SER A 82 4.21 -1.77 19.20
C SER A 82 3.17 -0.67 19.05
N PHE A 83 3.01 -0.11 17.85
CA PHE A 83 1.98 0.88 17.56
C PHE A 83 0.58 0.30 17.80
N CYS A 84 0.28 -0.88 17.25
CA CYS A 84 -1.03 -1.52 17.38
C CYS A 84 -1.38 -1.84 18.83
N HIS A 85 -0.39 -2.27 19.63
CA HIS A 85 -0.57 -2.55 21.06
C HIS A 85 -0.66 -1.27 21.90
N CYS A 86 -0.03 -0.17 21.49
CA CYS A 86 -0.18 1.13 22.15
C CYS A 86 -1.51 1.82 21.81
N ILE A 87 -1.96 1.79 20.55
CA ILE A 87 -3.15 2.55 20.10
C ILE A 87 -4.44 2.01 20.72
N VAL A 88 -4.52 0.70 20.95
CA VAL A 88 -5.66 0.10 21.63
C VAL A 88 -5.72 0.45 23.12
N LEU A 89 -4.70 1.10 23.70
CA LEU A 89 -4.71 1.59 25.09
C LEU A 89 -5.16 3.07 25.17
N GLN A 90 -5.30 3.74 24.03
CA GLN A 90 -5.65 5.15 23.97
C GLN A 90 -7.17 5.38 23.92
N GLU A 91 -7.59 6.63 24.07
CA GLU A 91 -9.00 7.07 24.02
C GLU A 91 -9.69 6.80 22.67
N ILE A 92 -8.93 6.47 21.63
CA ILE A 92 -9.41 6.05 20.32
C ILE A 92 -9.98 4.63 20.32
N TYR A 93 -9.76 3.80 21.34
CA TYR A 93 -10.21 2.40 21.37
C TYR A 93 -11.72 2.16 21.05
N PRO A 94 -12.69 3.00 21.50
CA PRO A 94 -14.09 2.85 21.12
C PRO A 94 -14.30 2.93 19.59
N ILE A 95 -13.48 3.70 18.88
CA ILE A 95 -13.53 3.88 17.41
C ILE A 95 -13.03 2.61 16.70
N ILE A 96 -12.06 1.89 17.30
CA ILE A 96 -11.54 0.61 16.81
C ILE A 96 -12.55 -0.52 17.04
N SER A 97 -13.03 -0.62 18.28
CA SER A 97 -13.84 -1.75 18.74
C SER A 97 -15.33 -1.63 18.43
N TYR A 98 -15.81 -0.43 18.11
CA TYR A 98 -17.23 -0.06 17.93
C TYR A 98 -18.12 -0.25 19.17
N ASP A 99 -17.65 -0.94 20.20
CA ASP A 99 -18.42 -1.27 21.39
C ASP A 99 -17.69 -1.09 22.70
N ASN A 100 -16.44 -0.63 22.63
CA ASN A 100 -15.59 -0.41 23.78
C ASN A 100 -15.47 -1.66 24.67
N ASN A 101 -15.52 -2.85 24.09
CA ASN A 101 -15.32 -4.09 24.85
C ASN A 101 -13.85 -4.20 25.29
N GLU A 102 -13.57 -3.76 26.50
CA GLU A 102 -12.23 -3.73 27.12
C GLU A 102 -11.49 -5.08 27.04
N ASN A 103 -12.21 -6.21 27.09
CA ASN A 103 -11.61 -7.54 27.03
C ASN A 103 -11.08 -7.92 25.64
N LYS A 104 -11.46 -7.17 24.58
CA LYS A 104 -11.00 -7.39 23.20
C LYS A 104 -9.83 -6.49 22.80
N ARG A 105 -9.22 -5.69 23.70
CA ARG A 105 -8.09 -4.81 23.35
C ARG A 105 -6.93 -5.57 22.68
N GLY A 106 -6.49 -6.68 23.30
CA GLY A 106 -5.43 -7.51 22.73
C GLY A 106 -5.81 -8.12 21.38
N PHE A 107 -7.07 -8.54 21.21
CA PHE A 107 -7.57 -9.03 19.92
C PHE A 107 -7.47 -7.96 18.83
N TYR A 108 -7.92 -6.73 19.09
CA TYR A 108 -7.86 -5.66 18.09
C TYR A 108 -6.42 -5.21 17.81
N ALA A 109 -5.51 -5.28 18.78
CA ALA A 109 -4.09 -5.01 18.54
C ALA A 109 -3.47 -6.04 17.60
N GLU A 110 -3.72 -7.33 17.84
CA GLU A 110 -3.25 -8.41 16.95
C GLU A 110 -3.90 -8.33 15.57
N LEU A 111 -5.20 -8.00 15.49
CA LEU A 111 -5.90 -7.84 14.22
C LEU A 111 -5.34 -6.67 13.40
N LEU A 112 -5.11 -5.50 14.02
CA LEU A 112 -4.49 -4.37 13.33
C LEU A 112 -3.06 -4.69 12.89
N THR A 113 -2.29 -5.39 13.72
CA THR A 113 -0.94 -5.87 13.37
C THR A 113 -0.99 -6.77 12.15
N ALA A 114 -1.91 -7.74 12.13
CA ALA A 114 -2.10 -8.66 11.01
C ALA A 114 -2.50 -7.93 9.72
N ILE A 115 -3.46 -7.00 9.77
CA ILE A 115 -3.87 -6.21 8.60
C ILE A 115 -2.68 -5.38 8.07
N MET A 116 -1.94 -4.69 8.94
CA MET A 116 -0.80 -3.86 8.53
C MET A 116 0.35 -4.68 7.92
N LEU A 117 0.64 -5.87 8.47
CA LEU A 117 1.61 -6.78 7.86
C LEU A 117 1.11 -7.33 6.53
N ASP A 118 -0.15 -7.71 6.43
CA ASP A 118 -0.74 -8.19 5.18
C ASP A 118 -0.68 -7.11 4.08
N ILE A 119 -0.85 -5.83 4.42
CA ILE A 119 -0.74 -4.73 3.45
C ILE A 119 0.66 -4.70 2.84
N LEU A 120 1.72 -4.74 3.67
CA LEU A 120 3.11 -4.79 3.23
C LEU A 120 3.37 -6.05 2.38
N LEU A 121 2.95 -7.21 2.87
CA LEU A 121 3.23 -8.47 2.20
C LEU A 121 2.48 -8.59 0.87
N TYR A 122 1.23 -8.17 0.79
CA TYR A 122 0.50 -8.18 -0.49
C TYR A 122 1.07 -7.20 -1.49
N HIS A 123 1.60 -6.06 -1.06
CA HIS A 123 2.29 -5.13 -1.95
C HIS A 123 3.50 -5.82 -2.63
N GLU A 124 4.37 -6.46 -1.85
CA GLU A 124 5.52 -7.19 -2.38
C GLU A 124 5.12 -8.40 -3.23
N ILE A 125 4.09 -9.14 -2.82
CA ILE A 125 3.54 -10.23 -3.63
C ILE A 125 2.99 -9.68 -4.95
N GLY A 126 2.38 -8.50 -4.93
CA GLY A 126 1.91 -7.76 -6.11
C GLY A 126 3.02 -7.55 -7.13
N HIS A 127 4.19 -7.08 -6.70
CA HIS A 127 5.37 -6.94 -7.58
C HIS A 127 5.76 -8.25 -8.26
N ILE A 128 5.62 -9.38 -7.57
CA ILE A 128 5.97 -10.70 -8.12
C ILE A 128 4.88 -11.19 -9.09
N VAL A 129 3.63 -11.20 -8.66
CA VAL A 129 2.54 -11.85 -9.41
C VAL A 129 2.03 -11.02 -10.57
N ASN A 130 2.19 -9.70 -10.53
CA ASN A 130 1.92 -8.82 -11.66
C ASN A 130 3.10 -8.78 -12.64
N GLY A 131 4.22 -9.46 -12.33
CA GLY A 131 5.36 -9.62 -13.25
C GLY A 131 6.35 -8.46 -13.24
N HIS A 132 6.27 -7.55 -12.28
CA HIS A 132 7.16 -6.37 -12.20
C HIS A 132 8.63 -6.79 -12.06
N ILE A 133 8.89 -7.80 -11.23
CA ILE A 133 10.26 -8.29 -10.96
C ILE A 133 10.91 -8.82 -12.25
N ASP A 134 10.21 -9.71 -12.97
CA ASP A 134 10.75 -10.30 -14.19
C ASP A 134 10.92 -9.26 -15.30
N TYR A 135 9.96 -8.33 -15.43
CA TYR A 135 10.05 -7.22 -16.37
C TYR A 135 11.29 -6.35 -16.14
N ILE A 136 11.55 -5.98 -14.89
CA ILE A 136 12.71 -5.16 -14.52
C ILE A 136 14.02 -5.90 -14.80
N LYS A 137 14.12 -7.19 -14.45
CA LYS A 137 15.33 -7.99 -14.72
C LYS A 137 15.61 -8.12 -16.22
N ASP A 138 14.58 -8.31 -17.04
CA ASP A 138 14.73 -8.32 -18.50
C ASP A 138 15.24 -6.96 -19.01
N LYS A 139 14.70 -5.85 -18.51
CA LYS A 139 15.14 -4.50 -18.91
C LYS A 139 16.57 -4.18 -18.48
N GLU A 140 16.98 -4.63 -17.31
CA GLU A 140 18.37 -4.54 -16.83
C GLU A 140 19.32 -5.27 -17.79
N MET A 141 18.96 -6.49 -18.19
CA MET A 141 19.71 -7.29 -19.16
C MET A 141 19.77 -6.64 -20.54
N GLU A 142 18.65 -6.15 -21.07
CA GLU A 142 18.57 -5.44 -22.35
C GLU A 142 19.47 -4.19 -22.37
N SER A 143 19.63 -3.53 -21.23
CA SER A 143 20.38 -2.28 -21.08
C SER A 143 21.88 -2.47 -20.85
N ASN A 144 22.36 -3.72 -20.77
CA ASN A 144 23.75 -4.07 -20.40
C ASN A 144 24.20 -3.44 -19.06
N ILE A 145 23.27 -3.13 -18.16
CA ILE A 145 23.59 -2.61 -16.84
C ILE A 145 23.79 -3.81 -15.92
N THR A 146 25.06 -4.15 -15.67
CA THR A 146 25.45 -5.23 -14.76
C THR A 146 25.59 -4.74 -13.32
N ASN A 147 24.93 -3.65 -12.94
CA ASN A 147 24.99 -3.19 -11.56
C ASN A 147 24.37 -4.28 -10.69
N ASP A 148 25.18 -4.89 -9.83
CA ASP A 148 24.75 -5.63 -8.65
C ASP A 148 24.04 -4.67 -7.67
N LEU A 149 22.98 -4.00 -8.12
CA LEU A 149 22.08 -3.30 -7.22
C LEU A 149 21.36 -4.40 -6.43
N PRO A 150 21.47 -4.39 -5.09
CA PRO A 150 21.06 -5.54 -4.27
C PRO A 150 19.55 -5.81 -4.29
N TYR A 151 18.75 -4.90 -4.87
CA TYR A 151 17.29 -5.02 -4.93
C TYR A 151 16.78 -4.45 -6.25
N ALA A 152 15.95 -5.25 -6.95
CA ALA A 152 15.21 -4.79 -8.13
C ALA A 152 14.42 -3.52 -7.80
N PHE A 153 13.87 -3.37 -6.60
CA PHE A 153 13.12 -2.18 -6.14
C PHE A 153 13.85 -1.38 -5.05
N SER A 154 14.80 -0.52 -5.46
CA SER A 154 15.55 0.38 -4.56
C SER A 154 14.94 1.79 -4.49
N TYR A 155 15.02 2.43 -3.31
CA TYR A 155 14.49 3.77 -3.00
C TYR A 155 15.14 4.95 -3.71
N VAL A 156 16.25 4.75 -4.42
CA VAL A 156 17.07 5.85 -4.93
C VAL A 156 16.60 6.31 -6.32
N GLY A 157 15.29 6.47 -6.52
CA GLY A 157 14.65 7.05 -7.73
C GLY A 157 15.33 6.73 -9.08
N LYS A 158 15.40 7.73 -9.97
CA LYS A 158 16.03 7.65 -11.30
C LYS A 158 17.49 7.15 -11.29
N LYS A 159 18.21 7.29 -10.16
CA LYS A 159 19.61 6.81 -10.02
C LYS A 159 19.69 5.30 -9.83
N ALA A 160 18.66 4.67 -9.27
CA ALA A 160 18.60 3.21 -9.12
C ALA A 160 18.22 2.51 -10.42
N ARG A 161 17.39 3.12 -11.27
CA ARG A 161 16.88 2.50 -12.51
C ARG A 161 16.91 3.44 -13.71
N PRO A 162 18.08 3.65 -14.34
CA PRO A 162 18.19 4.54 -15.49
C PRO A 162 17.54 3.98 -16.78
N PHE A 163 17.03 2.75 -16.74
CA PHE A 163 16.52 1.99 -17.90
C PHE A 163 14.99 2.00 -18.04
N ILE A 164 14.26 2.55 -17.07
CA ILE A 164 12.81 2.81 -17.18
C ILE A 164 12.52 4.28 -16.87
N SER A 165 11.39 4.78 -17.34
CA SER A 165 10.96 6.15 -17.04
C SER A 165 10.44 6.25 -15.59
N PRO A 166 10.44 7.45 -14.99
CA PRO A 166 9.84 7.68 -13.67
C PRO A 166 8.35 7.35 -13.65
N GLU A 167 7.59 7.75 -14.68
CA GLU A 167 6.16 7.47 -14.79
C GLU A 167 5.88 5.95 -14.82
N GLU A 168 6.74 5.18 -15.50
CA GLU A 168 6.63 3.73 -15.56
C GLU A 168 6.95 3.07 -14.21
N TRP A 169 8.01 3.51 -13.53
CA TRP A 169 8.33 3.02 -12.19
C TRP A 169 7.19 3.29 -11.20
N GLN A 170 6.63 4.51 -11.21
CA GLN A 170 5.52 4.88 -10.35
C GLN A 170 4.25 4.09 -10.68
N ALA A 171 3.99 3.80 -11.95
CA ALA A 171 2.88 2.95 -12.36
C ALA A 171 3.04 1.49 -11.85
N LEU A 172 4.26 0.95 -11.82
CA LEU A 172 4.54 -0.37 -11.21
C LEU A 172 4.23 -0.38 -9.71
N GLU A 173 4.64 0.66 -8.97
CA GLU A 173 4.33 0.81 -7.54
C GLU A 173 2.82 0.90 -7.28
N TRP A 174 2.10 1.69 -8.08
CA TRP A 174 0.65 1.78 -7.96
C TRP A 174 -0.05 0.48 -8.27
N ASN A 175 0.39 -0.25 -9.28
CA ASN A 175 -0.21 -1.54 -9.59
C ASN A 175 -0.01 -2.55 -8.44
N ALA A 176 1.09 -2.47 -7.70
CA ALA A 176 1.31 -3.25 -6.48
C ALA A 176 0.45 -2.76 -5.29
N ASP A 177 0.27 -1.45 -5.13
CA ASP A 177 -0.67 -0.86 -4.15
C ASP A 177 -2.12 -1.30 -4.41
N ASP A 178 -2.58 -1.25 -5.66
CA ASP A 178 -3.91 -1.69 -6.10
C ASP A 178 -4.12 -3.19 -5.85
N PHE A 179 -3.11 -4.00 -6.15
CA PHE A 179 -3.13 -5.42 -5.81
C PHE A 179 -3.34 -5.61 -4.31
N SER A 180 -2.55 -4.94 -3.47
CA SER A 180 -2.65 -5.00 -2.02
C SER A 180 -4.03 -4.58 -1.52
N ALA A 181 -4.52 -3.42 -1.96
CA ALA A 181 -5.83 -2.89 -1.62
C ALA A 181 -6.96 -3.87 -1.94
N SER A 182 -6.94 -4.46 -3.14
CA SER A 182 -7.95 -5.43 -3.55
C SER A 182 -7.92 -6.70 -2.69
N ARG A 183 -6.72 -7.24 -2.37
CA ARG A 183 -6.59 -8.46 -1.58
C ARG A 183 -6.97 -8.26 -0.12
N ILE A 184 -6.66 -7.09 0.45
CA ILE A 184 -7.07 -6.75 1.81
C ILE A 184 -8.59 -6.69 1.91
N VAL A 185 -9.25 -6.02 0.97
CA VAL A 185 -10.71 -5.96 0.92
C VAL A 185 -11.31 -7.36 0.74
N GLU A 186 -10.79 -8.14 -0.21
CA GLU A 186 -11.24 -9.52 -0.47
C GLU A 186 -11.14 -10.39 0.79
N LYS A 187 -10.00 -10.37 1.47
CA LYS A 187 -9.72 -11.18 2.66
C LYS A 187 -10.56 -10.76 3.88
N TYR A 188 -10.58 -9.47 4.19
CA TYR A 188 -11.14 -9.00 5.46
C TYR A 188 -12.63 -8.67 5.39
N LEU A 189 -13.15 -8.21 4.24
CA LEU A 189 -14.58 -7.97 4.03
C LEU A 189 -15.34 -9.22 3.52
N ASP A 190 -14.70 -10.39 3.55
CA ASP A 190 -15.41 -11.65 3.39
C ASP A 190 -16.34 -11.94 4.58
N SER A 191 -17.53 -12.48 4.31
CA SER A 191 -18.54 -12.71 5.35
C SER A 191 -18.11 -13.78 6.36
N ASP A 192 -17.38 -14.80 5.91
CA ASP A 192 -16.87 -15.85 6.80
C ASP A 192 -15.71 -15.32 7.64
N THR A 193 -14.84 -14.47 7.07
CA THR A 193 -13.81 -13.76 7.85
C THR A 193 -14.43 -12.88 8.94
N ILE A 194 -15.40 -12.02 8.58
CA ILE A 194 -16.11 -11.15 9.53
C ILE A 194 -16.73 -11.97 10.67
N LYS A 195 -17.38 -13.08 10.32
CA LYS A 195 -18.01 -13.98 11.31
C LYS A 195 -16.98 -14.67 12.20
N THR A 196 -15.89 -15.19 11.61
CA THR A 196 -14.84 -15.92 12.32
C THR A 196 -14.08 -15.02 13.30
N LEU A 197 -13.85 -13.77 12.89
CA LEU A 197 -13.21 -12.75 13.73
C LEU A 197 -14.20 -12.06 14.70
N GLU A 198 -15.48 -12.46 14.68
CA GLU A 198 -16.55 -11.86 15.50
C GLU A 198 -16.63 -10.33 15.37
N LEU A 199 -16.43 -9.81 14.15
CA LEU A 199 -16.57 -8.38 13.85
C LEU A 199 -18.05 -8.01 13.68
N ARG A 200 -18.40 -6.76 13.96
CA ARG A 200 -19.80 -6.28 13.94
C ARG A 200 -20.40 -6.16 12.54
N GLY A 201 -19.58 -6.29 11.50
CA GLY A 201 -20.03 -6.22 10.12
C GLY A 201 -19.02 -5.50 9.22
N PRO A 202 -19.34 -5.38 7.92
CA PRO A 202 -18.44 -4.80 6.93
C PRO A 202 -18.07 -3.34 7.21
N GLN A 203 -18.93 -2.58 7.90
CA GLN A 203 -18.63 -1.19 8.28
C GLN A 203 -17.45 -1.09 9.24
N GLN A 204 -17.45 -1.91 10.31
CA GLN A 204 -16.36 -1.94 11.27
C GLN A 204 -15.08 -2.43 10.59
N THR A 205 -15.17 -3.50 9.79
CA THR A 205 -14.02 -4.03 9.06
C THR A 205 -13.42 -2.99 8.13
N MET A 206 -14.24 -2.26 7.37
CA MET A 206 -13.76 -1.22 6.48
C MET A 206 -13.05 -0.11 7.25
N ALA A 207 -13.59 0.31 8.39
CA ALA A 207 -12.93 1.28 9.27
C ALA A 207 -11.55 0.76 9.75
N LEU A 208 -11.46 -0.49 10.20
CA LEU A 208 -10.18 -1.11 10.59
C LEU A 208 -9.17 -1.14 9.44
N VAL A 209 -9.60 -1.46 8.22
CA VAL A 209 -8.74 -1.47 7.02
C VAL A 209 -8.23 -0.06 6.70
N VAL A 210 -9.11 0.95 6.65
CA VAL A 210 -8.72 2.35 6.39
C VAL A 210 -7.75 2.86 7.47
N SER A 211 -8.02 2.52 8.73
CA SER A 211 -7.15 2.81 9.87
C SER A 211 -5.77 2.16 9.73
N ALA A 212 -5.70 0.89 9.35
CA ALA A 212 -4.45 0.16 9.16
C ALA A 212 -3.61 0.74 8.02
N TYR A 213 -4.23 1.04 6.86
CA TYR A 213 -3.55 1.73 5.75
C TYR A 213 -3.00 3.08 6.19
N THR A 214 -3.85 3.91 6.82
CA THR A 214 -3.42 5.25 7.24
C THR A 214 -2.26 5.17 8.23
N ALA A 215 -2.36 4.33 9.24
CA ALA A 215 -1.31 4.14 10.23
C ALA A 215 -0.02 3.63 9.58
N LEU A 216 -0.09 2.64 8.68
CA LEU A 216 1.09 2.09 8.03
C LEU A 216 1.81 3.16 7.18
N TYR A 217 1.08 3.93 6.37
CA TYR A 217 1.68 5.00 5.58
C TYR A 217 2.28 6.11 6.48
N THR A 218 1.63 6.48 7.59
CA THR A 218 2.21 7.41 8.57
C THR A 218 3.46 6.86 9.26
N LEU A 219 3.45 5.58 9.65
CA LEU A 219 4.61 4.89 10.22
C LEU A 219 5.76 4.84 9.22
N MET A 220 5.46 4.64 7.94
CA MET A 220 6.40 4.78 6.83
C MET A 220 6.71 6.25 6.51
N GLU A 221 6.63 7.18 7.46
CA GLU A 221 7.04 8.59 7.32
C GLU A 221 6.12 9.46 6.43
N MET A 222 4.85 9.11 6.21
CA MET A 222 3.88 10.07 5.66
C MET A 222 3.69 11.24 6.65
N GLY A 223 3.83 12.48 6.18
CA GLY A 223 3.71 13.69 7.00
C GLY A 223 5.01 14.14 7.69
N VAL A 224 6.14 13.51 7.37
CA VAL A 224 7.49 14.01 7.71
C VAL A 224 7.83 15.22 6.84
N ARG A 225 8.15 16.37 7.44
CA ARG A 225 8.49 17.59 6.70
C ARG A 225 9.86 17.43 6.02
N CYS A 226 9.90 17.60 4.70
CA CYS A 226 11.17 17.69 3.97
C CYS A 226 11.79 19.09 4.16
N GLU A 227 13.02 19.17 4.66
CA GLU A 227 13.72 20.46 4.82
C GLU A 227 14.08 21.11 3.48
N ASN A 228 14.27 20.31 2.42
CA ASN A 228 14.53 20.75 1.05
C ASN A 228 13.37 20.37 0.11
N ALA A 229 12.26 21.12 0.17
CA ALA A 229 11.09 20.87 -0.68
C ALA A 229 11.39 20.87 -2.19
N GLU A 230 12.38 21.65 -2.64
CA GLU A 230 12.84 21.66 -4.05
C GLU A 230 13.44 20.31 -4.49
N GLU A 231 14.14 19.62 -3.59
CA GLU A 231 14.71 18.30 -3.87
C GLU A 231 13.59 17.25 -4.00
N TYR A 232 12.58 17.27 -3.14
CA TYR A 232 11.46 16.33 -3.19
C TYR A 232 10.62 16.46 -4.48
N LYS A 233 10.42 17.69 -4.97
CA LYS A 233 9.85 17.98 -6.29
C LYS A 233 10.73 17.45 -7.45
N SER A 234 12.04 17.43 -7.27
CA SER A 234 13.00 17.03 -8.30
C SER A 234 13.21 15.51 -8.43
N PHE A 235 12.79 14.72 -7.43
CA PHE A 235 13.08 13.28 -7.39
C PHE A 235 12.08 12.39 -8.13
N GLU A 236 11.00 12.94 -8.69
CA GLU A 236 9.96 12.15 -9.40
C GLU A 236 9.53 10.95 -8.53
N HIS A 237 9.37 11.18 -7.22
CA HIS A 237 9.02 10.17 -6.22
C HIS A 237 7.49 10.05 -6.08
N LEU A 238 6.95 8.84 -5.96
CA LEU A 238 5.52 8.61 -5.71
C LEU A 238 5.14 8.93 -4.24
N PRO A 239 4.49 10.07 -3.93
CA PRO A 239 4.35 10.58 -2.57
C PRO A 239 3.36 9.74 -1.76
N LYS A 240 3.65 9.59 -0.46
CA LYS A 240 2.92 8.68 0.41
C LYS A 240 1.46 9.10 0.61
N ARG A 241 1.16 10.41 0.65
CA ARG A 241 -0.25 10.86 0.75
C ARG A 241 -1.05 10.47 -0.48
N ILE A 242 -0.46 10.58 -1.66
CA ILE A 242 -1.11 10.23 -2.93
C ILE A 242 -1.28 8.72 -3.05
N ARG A 243 -0.26 7.93 -2.69
CA ARG A 243 -0.35 6.47 -2.64
C ARG A 243 -1.45 5.99 -1.70
N LEU A 244 -1.58 6.60 -0.52
CA LEU A 244 -2.67 6.30 0.42
C LEU A 244 -4.03 6.66 -0.19
N GLU A 245 -4.19 7.86 -0.76
CA GLU A 245 -5.45 8.28 -1.41
C GLU A 245 -5.85 7.29 -2.51
N LYS A 246 -4.90 6.90 -3.37
CA LYS A 246 -5.14 5.92 -4.44
C LYS A 246 -5.48 4.53 -3.93
N SER A 247 -4.75 4.02 -2.93
CA SER A 247 -5.07 2.74 -2.30
C SER A 247 -6.51 2.73 -1.78
N LEU A 248 -6.94 3.81 -1.11
CA LEU A 248 -8.30 3.97 -0.60
C LEU A 248 -9.34 4.05 -1.71
N GLU A 249 -9.07 4.79 -2.79
CA GLU A 249 -9.93 4.84 -3.98
C GLU A 249 -10.13 3.44 -4.58
N SER A 250 -9.06 2.67 -4.74
CA SER A 250 -9.09 1.31 -5.27
C SER A 250 -9.89 0.37 -4.37
N MET A 251 -9.75 0.48 -3.05
CA MET A 251 -10.61 -0.26 -2.12
C MET A 251 -12.09 0.11 -2.28
N TYR A 252 -12.40 1.41 -2.38
CA TYR A 252 -13.79 1.87 -2.53
C TYR A 252 -14.40 1.40 -3.84
N SER A 253 -13.65 1.45 -4.94
CA SER A 253 -14.09 0.91 -6.23
C SER A 253 -14.35 -0.59 -6.13
N TYR A 254 -13.40 -1.36 -5.59
CA TYR A 254 -13.53 -2.81 -5.42
C TYR A 254 -14.78 -3.18 -4.60
N VAL A 255 -15.01 -2.50 -3.47
CA VAL A 255 -16.21 -2.71 -2.62
C VAL A 255 -17.49 -2.40 -3.41
N ASN A 256 -17.54 -1.26 -4.08
CA ASN A 256 -18.74 -0.81 -4.81
C ASN A 256 -19.10 -1.70 -6.01
N ASN A 257 -18.09 -2.31 -6.64
CA ASN A 257 -18.25 -3.11 -7.85
C ASN A 257 -18.50 -4.59 -7.58
N ILE A 258 -17.98 -5.15 -6.47
CA ILE A 258 -18.00 -6.60 -6.22
C ILE A 258 -18.92 -6.99 -5.05
N LYS A 259 -19.18 -6.09 -4.10
CA LYS A 259 -19.98 -6.41 -2.91
C LYS A 259 -21.36 -5.75 -2.98
N SER A 260 -22.35 -6.36 -2.32
CA SER A 260 -23.70 -5.80 -2.17
C SER A 260 -23.76 -4.56 -1.25
N TYR A 261 -22.62 -4.14 -0.71
CA TYR A 261 -22.45 -2.97 0.14
C TYR A 261 -21.87 -1.82 -0.69
N ARG A 262 -22.54 -0.66 -0.70
CA ARG A 262 -22.08 0.53 -1.40
C ARG A 262 -21.58 1.58 -0.42
N ILE A 263 -20.38 2.09 -0.65
CA ILE A 263 -19.82 3.23 0.08
C ILE A 263 -20.33 4.52 -0.58
N GLY A 264 -21.39 5.08 0.00
CA GLY A 264 -21.92 6.38 -0.39
C GLY A 264 -21.07 7.55 0.10
N LYS A 265 -21.46 8.77 -0.28
CA LYS A 265 -20.77 10.02 0.10
C LYS A 265 -20.61 10.17 1.62
N GLU A 266 -21.69 9.96 2.37
CA GLU A 266 -21.67 10.05 3.84
C GLU A 266 -20.67 9.06 4.46
N SER A 267 -20.63 7.81 3.97
CA SER A 267 -19.67 6.81 4.43
C SER A 267 -18.23 7.22 4.13
N LYS A 268 -17.95 7.85 2.99
CA LYS A 268 -16.62 8.39 2.68
C LYS A 268 -16.21 9.50 3.65
N GLU A 269 -17.12 10.41 3.98
CA GLU A 269 -16.87 11.48 4.96
C GLU A 269 -16.52 10.90 6.35
N TYR A 270 -17.20 9.83 6.76
CA TYR A 270 -16.82 9.08 7.98
C TYR A 270 -15.45 8.45 7.87
N LEU A 271 -15.09 7.79 6.76
CA LEU A 271 -13.77 7.16 6.61
C LEU A 271 -12.62 8.19 6.60
N GLU A 272 -12.85 9.38 6.02
CA GLU A 272 -11.89 10.50 6.10
C GLU A 272 -11.70 11.00 7.53
N TYR A 273 -12.75 10.95 8.36
CA TYR A 273 -12.62 11.24 9.79
C TYR A 273 -11.72 10.21 10.50
N TYR A 274 -11.86 8.91 10.20
CA TYR A 274 -11.00 7.86 10.76
C TYR A 274 -9.54 8.04 10.34
N LYS A 275 -9.30 8.33 9.06
CA LYS A 275 -7.96 8.63 8.53
C LYS A 275 -7.28 9.74 9.35
N LYS A 276 -7.94 10.89 9.53
CA LYS A 276 -7.38 12.01 10.32
C LYS A 276 -7.04 11.62 11.76
N ILE A 277 -7.89 10.84 12.40
CA ILE A 277 -7.64 10.36 13.78
C ILE A 277 -6.41 9.45 13.81
N PHE A 278 -6.32 8.48 12.91
CA PHE A 278 -5.23 7.51 12.90
C PHE A 278 -3.90 8.14 12.49
N GLU A 279 -3.88 9.05 11.53
CA GLU A 279 -2.68 9.82 11.17
C GLU A 279 -2.15 10.58 12.39
N LYS A 280 -3.04 11.29 13.11
CA LYS A 280 -2.68 12.03 14.33
C LYS A 280 -2.12 11.13 15.42
N TRP A 281 -2.80 10.02 15.75
CA TRP A 281 -2.34 9.09 16.81
C TRP A 281 -1.05 8.37 16.43
N THR A 282 -0.86 8.05 15.15
CA THR A 282 0.39 7.46 14.66
C THR A 282 1.53 8.47 14.73
N GLY A 283 1.30 9.73 14.34
CA GLY A 283 2.28 10.80 14.51
C GLY A 283 2.64 11.07 15.98
N LEU A 284 1.65 11.00 16.89
CA LEU A 284 1.90 11.06 18.33
C LEU A 284 2.77 9.91 18.80
N PHE A 285 2.45 8.67 18.41
CA PHE A 285 3.27 7.51 18.72
C PHE A 285 4.73 7.70 18.27
N LEU A 286 4.96 8.10 17.02
CA LEU A 286 6.32 8.33 16.50
C LEU A 286 7.08 9.37 17.34
N ARG A 287 6.47 10.54 17.60
CA ARG A 287 7.09 11.62 18.39
C ARG A 287 7.33 11.22 19.85
N THR A 288 6.42 10.46 20.45
CA THR A 288 6.54 10.03 21.84
C THR A 288 7.68 9.04 21.99
N TYR A 289 7.80 8.04 21.12
CA TYR A 289 8.65 6.88 21.37
C TYR A 289 10.05 6.95 20.73
N PHE A 290 10.24 7.77 19.69
CA PHE A 290 11.47 7.79 18.91
C PHE A 290 12.11 9.19 18.87
N LEU A 291 13.42 9.26 19.09
CA LEU A 291 14.19 10.50 19.18
C LEU A 291 14.31 11.23 17.84
N ASP A 292 14.38 10.51 16.72
CA ASP A 292 14.57 11.10 15.39
C ASP A 292 13.45 12.11 15.04
N TYR A 293 12.25 11.88 15.57
CA TYR A 293 11.07 12.67 15.28
C TYR A 293 10.97 13.99 16.06
N ASP A 294 11.89 14.26 17.00
CA ASP A 294 12.06 15.61 17.58
C ASP A 294 12.57 16.62 16.54
N PHE A 295 13.36 16.14 15.57
CA PHE A 295 14.00 16.96 14.55
C PHE A 295 13.18 17.00 13.26
N ILE A 296 12.53 15.87 12.91
CA ILE A 296 11.89 15.66 11.62
C ILE A 296 10.41 16.15 11.58
N LYS A 297 9.85 16.57 12.73
CA LYS A 297 8.49 17.14 12.90
C LYS A 297 7.42 16.47 12.01
N VAL A 298 6.90 15.30 12.40
CA VAL A 298 5.69 14.74 11.77
C VAL A 298 4.49 15.61 12.13
N ASP A 299 3.63 15.93 11.18
CA ASP A 299 2.36 16.64 11.40
C ASP A 299 1.36 16.29 10.30
N GLU A 300 0.09 16.14 10.66
CA GLU A 300 -0.99 15.88 9.69
C GLU A 300 -1.17 16.99 8.65
N ASN A 301 -0.64 18.19 8.91
CA ASN A 301 -0.67 19.32 7.98
C ASN A 301 0.60 19.45 7.12
N ASN A 302 1.60 18.59 7.32
CA ASN A 302 2.79 18.58 6.47
C ASN A 302 2.52 17.87 5.14
N ASN A 303 3.26 18.30 4.11
CA ASN A 303 3.26 17.71 2.78
C ASN A 303 1.87 17.71 2.11
N LEU A 304 0.95 18.58 2.55
CA LEU A 304 -0.38 18.70 1.94
C LEU A 304 -0.30 19.23 0.50
N GLU A 305 0.78 19.92 0.15
CA GLU A 305 1.11 20.29 -1.22
C GLU A 305 1.27 19.09 -2.16
N GLU A 306 1.56 17.88 -1.65
CA GLU A 306 1.51 16.65 -2.46
C GLU A 306 0.12 16.44 -3.09
N LEU A 307 -0.93 17.06 -2.53
CA LEU A 307 -2.31 16.94 -2.98
C LEU A 307 -2.81 18.19 -3.73
N ASP A 308 -1.92 19.11 -4.12
CA ASP A 308 -2.27 20.28 -4.93
C ASP A 308 -2.58 19.91 -6.40
N ASP A 309 -3.12 20.87 -7.15
CA ASP A 309 -3.54 20.65 -8.54
C ASP A 309 -2.36 20.29 -9.47
N GLU A 310 -1.17 20.85 -9.23
CA GLU A 310 0.03 20.60 -10.03
C GLU A 310 0.46 19.13 -9.89
N HIS A 311 0.55 18.62 -8.65
CA HIS A 311 0.87 17.23 -8.39
C HIS A 311 -0.23 16.31 -8.92
N ARG A 312 -1.51 16.64 -8.68
CA ARG A 312 -2.62 15.83 -9.19
C ARG A 312 -2.60 15.72 -10.71
N GLU A 313 -2.22 16.78 -11.42
CA GLU A 313 -2.05 16.73 -12.88
C GLU A 313 -0.92 15.80 -13.30
N TYR A 314 0.24 15.86 -12.63
CA TYR A 314 1.33 14.90 -12.85
C TYR A 314 0.88 13.45 -12.64
N TYR A 315 0.23 13.16 -11.52
CA TYR A 315 -0.18 11.80 -11.15
C TYR A 315 -1.32 11.26 -12.02
N LYS A 316 -2.13 12.12 -12.65
CA LYS A 316 -3.07 11.69 -13.71
C LYS A 316 -2.34 11.09 -14.91
N ARG A 317 -1.17 11.62 -15.30
CA ARG A 317 -0.38 11.04 -16.40
C ARG A 317 0.10 9.63 -16.06
N VAL A 318 0.57 9.47 -14.83
CA VAL A 318 1.02 8.18 -14.32
C VAL A 318 -0.17 7.21 -14.23
N GLU A 319 -1.37 7.68 -13.84
CA GLU A 319 -2.58 6.85 -13.77
C GLU A 319 -2.99 6.39 -15.18
N ASN A 320 -2.94 7.27 -16.17
CA ASN A 320 -3.20 6.91 -17.56
C ASN A 320 -2.15 5.93 -18.10
N TYR A 321 -0.87 6.11 -17.76
CA TYR A 321 0.17 5.15 -18.11
C TYR A 321 -0.13 3.76 -17.51
N TYR A 322 -0.47 3.73 -16.22
CA TYR A 322 -0.89 2.53 -15.50
C TYR A 322 -2.07 1.84 -16.19
N LEU A 323 -3.10 2.58 -16.60
CA LEU A 323 -4.30 1.99 -17.20
C LEU A 323 -4.12 1.54 -18.66
N MET A 324 -3.28 2.23 -19.43
CA MET A 324 -3.20 2.07 -20.89
C MET A 324 -2.01 1.24 -21.34
N ASN A 325 -0.84 1.47 -20.74
CA ASN A 325 0.43 0.93 -21.20
C ASN A 325 0.86 -0.27 -20.37
N LEU A 326 0.76 -0.15 -19.04
CA LEU A 326 1.31 -1.14 -18.12
C LEU A 326 0.74 -2.57 -18.34
N PRO A 327 -0.57 -2.78 -18.59
CA PRO A 327 -1.12 -4.12 -18.81
C PRO A 327 -0.52 -4.78 -20.05
N LEU A 328 -0.27 -4.02 -21.13
CA LEU A 328 0.35 -4.53 -22.35
C LEU A 328 1.82 -4.86 -22.14
N ILE A 329 2.53 -4.05 -21.36
CA ILE A 329 3.95 -4.26 -21.02
C ILE A 329 4.11 -5.53 -20.18
N LEU A 330 3.23 -5.73 -19.20
CA LEU A 330 3.30 -6.82 -18.23
C LEU A 330 2.62 -8.12 -18.69
N ASP A 331 1.87 -8.13 -19.80
CA ASP A 331 1.08 -9.28 -20.27
C ASP A 331 1.88 -10.60 -20.27
N LYS A 332 3.10 -10.58 -20.82
CA LYS A 332 3.98 -11.75 -20.89
C LYS A 332 4.68 -12.13 -19.57
N TYR A 333 4.62 -11.26 -18.57
CA TYR A 333 5.28 -11.45 -17.26
C TYR A 333 4.30 -11.79 -16.14
N SER A 334 3.07 -11.30 -16.26
CA SER A 334 2.06 -11.42 -15.21
C SER A 334 1.64 -12.88 -15.01
N LYS A 335 1.61 -13.31 -13.75
CA LYS A 335 1.09 -14.62 -13.32
C LYS A 335 -0.38 -14.52 -12.93
N ILE A 336 -0.81 -13.33 -12.55
CA ILE A 336 -2.19 -13.00 -12.26
C ILE A 336 -2.46 -11.68 -12.98
N ALA A 337 -3.45 -11.67 -13.87
CA ALA A 337 -3.99 -10.42 -14.37
C ALA A 337 -4.84 -9.80 -13.25
N ILE A 338 -4.30 -8.83 -12.52
CA ILE A 338 -5.11 -7.94 -11.69
C ILE A 338 -5.05 -6.55 -12.29
N CYS A 339 -6.03 -6.34 -13.16
CA CYS A 339 -6.66 -5.04 -13.32
C CYS A 339 -8.10 -5.26 -12.90
N ASP A 340 -8.65 -4.43 -12.02
CA ASP A 340 -10.09 -4.51 -11.79
C ASP A 340 -10.80 -4.26 -13.16
N PRO A 341 -11.93 -4.93 -13.44
CA PRO A 341 -12.59 -4.80 -14.73
C PRO A 341 -12.95 -3.36 -15.12
N ALA A 342 -13.20 -2.47 -14.15
CA ALA A 342 -13.50 -1.07 -14.43
C ALA A 342 -12.26 -0.29 -14.88
N SER A 343 -11.10 -0.53 -14.26
CA SER A 343 -9.81 -0.03 -14.73
C SER A 343 -9.46 -0.52 -16.14
N MET A 344 -9.72 -1.79 -16.46
CA MET A 344 -9.53 -2.31 -17.83
C MET A 344 -10.43 -1.62 -18.85
N VAL A 345 -11.71 -1.41 -18.51
CA VAL A 345 -12.67 -0.72 -19.38
C VAL A 345 -12.27 0.74 -19.57
N LYS A 346 -11.85 1.43 -18.51
CA LYS A 346 -11.36 2.81 -18.55
C LYS A 346 -10.11 2.92 -19.44
N GLY A 347 -9.12 2.05 -19.24
CA GLY A 347 -7.92 1.99 -20.07
C GLY A 347 -8.20 1.70 -21.55
N ALA A 348 -9.11 0.77 -21.84
CA ALA A 348 -9.54 0.46 -23.21
C ALA A 348 -10.25 1.65 -23.87
N LEU A 349 -11.10 2.38 -23.14
CA LEU A 349 -11.77 3.59 -23.60
C LEU A 349 -10.77 4.72 -23.89
N LEU A 350 -9.82 4.98 -22.98
CA LEU A 350 -8.76 5.98 -23.19
C LEU A 350 -7.94 5.66 -24.44
N ASN A 351 -7.50 4.40 -24.59
CA ASN A 351 -6.78 3.93 -25.78
C ASN A 351 -7.57 4.13 -27.07
N THR A 352 -8.89 3.90 -27.01
CA THR A 352 -9.79 4.04 -28.15
C THR A 352 -9.97 5.51 -28.53
N ILE A 353 -10.10 6.41 -27.55
CA ILE A 353 -10.21 7.85 -27.76
C ILE A 353 -8.91 8.43 -28.32
N GLN A 354 -7.76 8.07 -27.74
CA GLN A 354 -6.45 8.53 -28.22
C GLN A 354 -6.19 8.14 -29.68
N LYS A 355 -6.60 6.93 -30.08
CA LYS A 355 -6.51 6.46 -31.48
C LYS A 355 -7.44 7.19 -32.44
N MET A 356 -8.59 7.66 -31.96
CA MET A 356 -9.55 8.40 -32.79
C MET A 356 -9.24 9.90 -32.86
N HIS A 357 -8.55 10.43 -31.85
CA HIS A 357 -8.29 11.85 -31.70
C HIS A 357 -6.87 12.09 -31.17
N GLU A 358 -5.89 12.05 -32.07
CA GLU A 358 -4.47 12.25 -31.74
C GLU A 358 -4.19 13.62 -31.09
N ASP A 359 -5.05 14.62 -31.34
CA ASP A 359 -4.89 16.00 -30.84
C ASP A 359 -5.53 16.23 -29.46
N ILE A 360 -6.20 15.23 -28.87
CA ILE A 360 -6.84 15.41 -27.57
C ILE A 360 -5.91 14.96 -26.44
N ASP A 361 -5.69 15.87 -25.49
CA ASP A 361 -5.04 15.53 -24.23
C ASP A 361 -5.96 14.70 -23.33
N ILE A 362 -5.75 13.38 -23.37
CA ILE A 362 -6.47 12.40 -22.58
C ILE A 362 -6.24 12.56 -21.06
N ASN A 363 -5.22 13.29 -20.62
CA ASN A 363 -4.95 13.51 -19.19
C ASN A 363 -5.96 14.44 -18.52
N HIS A 364 -6.72 15.21 -19.32
CA HIS A 364 -7.82 16.06 -18.84
C HIS A 364 -9.21 15.44 -19.05
N MET A 365 -9.30 14.20 -19.52
CA MET A 365 -10.58 13.55 -19.78
C MET A 365 -11.15 12.86 -18.54
N GLU A 366 -12.36 13.26 -18.16
CA GLU A 366 -13.20 12.51 -17.21
C GLU A 366 -14.05 11.49 -17.98
N ILE A 367 -13.84 10.20 -17.71
CA ILE A 367 -14.63 9.12 -18.31
C ILE A 367 -15.68 8.63 -17.32
N GLY A 368 -16.95 8.80 -17.69
CA GLY A 368 -18.09 8.38 -16.89
C GLY A 368 -19.26 7.87 -17.71
N ILE A 369 -20.12 7.08 -17.08
CA ILE A 369 -21.46 6.74 -17.55
C ILE A 369 -22.35 7.96 -17.33
N ILE A 370 -22.93 8.49 -18.40
CA ILE A 370 -23.94 9.55 -18.27
C ILE A 370 -25.29 8.90 -17.97
N LYS A 371 -25.89 9.27 -16.83
CA LYS A 371 -27.26 8.92 -16.50
C LYS A 371 -27.99 10.16 -15.99
N ASP A 372 -29.15 10.46 -16.57
CA ASP A 372 -30.00 11.61 -16.19
C ASP A 372 -29.27 12.97 -16.19
N GLY A 373 -28.32 13.17 -17.11
CA GLY A 373 -27.55 14.42 -17.23
C GLY A 373 -26.39 14.55 -16.23
N HIS A 374 -26.15 13.54 -15.41
CA HIS A 374 -24.99 13.47 -14.51
C HIS A 374 -23.95 12.48 -15.04
N VAL A 375 -22.68 12.90 -15.00
CA VAL A 375 -21.54 12.02 -15.28
C VAL A 375 -21.24 11.22 -14.01
N TYR A 376 -21.43 9.91 -14.08
CA TYR A 376 -20.98 8.98 -13.05
C TYR A 376 -19.67 8.40 -13.52
N ASN A 377 -18.55 8.73 -12.88
CA ASN A 377 -17.26 8.14 -13.25
C ASN A 377 -17.38 6.62 -13.36
N ILE A 378 -16.77 6.04 -14.41
CA ILE A 378 -16.54 4.60 -14.46
C ILE A 378 -15.54 4.35 -13.33
N GLN A 379 -16.06 3.96 -12.16
CA GLN A 379 -15.28 3.61 -10.97
C GLN A 379 -14.80 2.19 -11.06
#